data_AF-A0AAD6M8C6-F1
#
_entry.id   AF-A0AAD6M8C6-F1
#
_cell.length_a   1.000
_cell.length_b   1.000
_cell.length_c   1.000
_cell.angle_alpha   90.00
_cell.angle_beta   90.00
_cell.angle_gamma   90.00
#
_symmetry.space_group_name_H-M   'P 1'
#
loop_
_entity.id
_entity.type
_entity.pdbx_description
1 polymer ?
#
loop_
_entity_poly.entity_id
_entity_poly.type
_entity_poly.pdbx_seq_one_letter_code
_entity_poly.pdbx_strand_id
1 'polypeptide(L)'
;MGHNYYREPAWPNDLFYIFPVVILGTIACNLFGILPEWYFFPVFQILCTVPNKLLGVLLMVLVPAGLLTVPLLKNVNKFQNPFRHPVMTTIFFIDIVVALWLGIVATLFIDKSLTLGIFQIDSV
;
A
#
# COMPACT_ATOMS: atom_id res chain seq x y z
N MET A 1 28.05 8.44 -17.23
CA MET A 1 28.43 7.57 -16.10
C MET A 1 27.22 7.34 -15.21
N GLY A 2 26.98 6.10 -14.77
CA GLY A 2 25.89 5.79 -13.82
C GLY A 2 26.20 6.27 -12.40
N HIS A 3 25.23 6.23 -11.51
CA HIS A 3 25.45 6.58 -10.09
C HIS A 3 26.19 5.49 -9.29
N ASN A 4 26.50 4.34 -9.91
CA ASN A 4 27.08 3.16 -9.26
C ASN A 4 28.63 3.16 -9.20
N TYR A 5 29.30 4.24 -9.61
CA TYR A 5 30.75 4.24 -9.84
C TYR A 5 31.59 4.86 -8.71
N TYR A 6 30.96 5.56 -7.76
CA TYR A 6 31.68 6.40 -6.78
C TYR A 6 31.32 6.08 -5.32
N ARG A 7 30.63 4.97 -5.07
CA ARG A 7 30.24 4.54 -3.72
C ARG A 7 30.93 3.23 -3.33
N GLU A 8 30.60 2.77 -2.13
CA GLU A 8 30.93 1.45 -1.59
C GLU A 8 30.80 0.38 -2.68
N PRO A 9 31.80 -0.48 -2.87
CA PRO A 9 31.72 -1.54 -3.86
C PRO A 9 30.65 -2.54 -3.43
N ALA A 10 29.64 -2.74 -4.30
CA ALA A 10 28.52 -3.65 -4.03
C ALA A 10 28.98 -5.08 -3.74
N TRP A 11 30.11 -5.48 -4.34
CA TRP A 11 30.81 -6.69 -3.99
C TRP A 11 32.09 -6.37 -3.19
N PRO A 12 32.35 -7.05 -2.06
CA PRO A 12 31.54 -8.10 -1.42
C PRO A 12 30.51 -7.54 -0.41
N ASN A 13 30.60 -6.25 -0.07
CA ASN A 13 29.95 -5.64 1.09
C ASN A 13 28.42 -5.85 1.13
N ASP A 14 27.68 -5.36 0.15
CA ASP A 14 26.22 -5.52 0.10
C ASP A 14 25.80 -6.95 -0.29
N LEU A 15 26.44 -7.51 -1.32
CA LEU A 15 26.01 -8.78 -1.93
C LEU A 15 26.26 -10.00 -1.04
N PHE A 16 27.41 -10.08 -0.37
CA PHE A 16 27.79 -11.25 0.42
C PHE A 16 27.52 -11.09 1.92
N TYR A 17 27.56 -9.87 2.46
CA TYR A 17 27.38 -9.67 3.90
C TYR A 17 25.98 -9.17 4.25
N ILE A 18 25.43 -8.19 3.53
CA ILE A 18 24.13 -7.60 3.87
C ILE A 18 22.96 -8.44 3.33
N PHE A 19 22.96 -8.85 2.06
CA PHE A 19 21.84 -9.58 1.46
C PHE A 19 21.51 -10.91 2.18
N PRO A 20 22.48 -11.78 2.54
CA PRO A 20 22.15 -13.02 3.25
C PRO A 20 21.53 -12.79 4.64
N VAL A 21 21.98 -11.75 5.36
CA VAL A 21 21.42 -11.38 6.67
C VAL A 21 19.96 -10.91 6.53
N VAL A 22 19.66 -10.08 5.52
CA VAL A 22 18.29 -9.62 5.24
C VAL A 22 17.38 -10.76 4.80
N ILE A 23 17.88 -11.69 3.98
CA ILE A 23 17.13 -12.87 3.53
C ILE A 23 16.80 -13.79 4.70
N LEU A 24 17.77 -14.09 5.57
CA LEU A 24 17.55 -14.91 6.77
C LEU A 24 16.56 -14.24 7.73
N GLY A 25 16.66 -12.91 7.92
CA GLY A 25 15.71 -12.15 8.73
C GLY A 25 14.28 -12.17 8.18
N THR A 26 14.14 -12.12 6.85
CA THR A 26 12.82 -12.18 6.19
C THR A 26 12.19 -13.58 6.28
N ILE A 27 12.99 -14.64 6.10
CA ILE A 27 12.53 -16.04 6.25
C ILE A 27 12.12 -16.33 7.70
N ALA A 28 12.84 -15.79 8.69
CA ALA A 28 12.50 -15.93 10.09
C ALA A 28 11.14 -15.30 10.46
N CYS A 29 10.70 -14.26 9.74
CA CYS A 29 9.45 -13.56 9.99
C CYS A 29 8.23 -14.18 9.29
N ASN A 30 8.41 -15.15 8.38
CA ASN A 30 7.36 -15.60 7.45
C ASN A 30 6.57 -16.85 7.92
N LEU A 31 6.52 -17.11 9.23
CA LEU A 31 5.83 -18.28 9.77
C LEU A 31 4.49 -17.91 10.41
N PHE A 32 3.45 -17.56 9.63
CA PHE A 32 2.09 -17.59 10.19
C PHE A 32 0.91 -17.57 9.17
N GLY A 33 -0.03 -18.51 9.36
CA GLY A 33 -1.48 -18.21 9.40
C GLY A 33 -2.35 -18.42 8.14
N ILE A 34 -3.37 -19.27 8.30
CA ILE A 34 -4.44 -19.73 7.36
C ILE A 34 -5.53 -18.69 7.00
N LEU A 35 -5.27 -17.39 7.16
CA LEU A 35 -6.24 -16.32 6.82
C LEU A 35 -5.96 -15.81 5.39
N PRO A 36 -6.95 -15.31 4.63
CA PRO A 36 -6.65 -14.50 3.45
C PRO A 36 -5.67 -13.42 3.87
N GLU A 37 -4.61 -13.26 3.09
CA GLU A 37 -3.46 -12.51 3.53
C GLU A 37 -3.85 -11.05 3.80
N TRP A 38 -3.36 -10.49 4.91
CA TRP A 38 -3.54 -9.12 5.40
C TRP A 38 -3.61 -8.02 4.33
N TYR A 39 -2.88 -8.14 3.22
CA TYR A 39 -2.88 -7.18 2.12
C TYR A 39 -4.15 -7.21 1.25
N PHE A 40 -4.96 -8.26 1.31
CA PHE A 40 -6.22 -8.37 0.56
C PHE A 40 -7.42 -7.73 1.27
N PHE A 41 -7.31 -7.44 2.56
CA PHE A 41 -8.38 -6.89 3.40
C PHE A 41 -9.07 -5.63 2.83
N PRO A 42 -8.34 -4.57 2.41
CA PRO A 42 -8.99 -3.37 1.89
C PRO A 42 -9.75 -3.61 0.58
N VAL A 43 -9.28 -4.55 -0.26
CA VAL A 43 -9.91 -4.88 -1.54
C VAL A 43 -11.17 -5.74 -1.33
N PHE A 44 -11.12 -6.66 -0.37
CA PHE A 44 -12.27 -7.49 0.01
C PHE A 44 -13.42 -6.63 0.54
N GLN A 45 -13.12 -5.59 1.32
CA GLN A 45 -14.13 -4.66 1.81
C GLN A 45 -14.82 -3.86 0.70
N ILE A 46 -14.08 -3.42 -0.32
CA ILE A 46 -14.66 -2.73 -1.48
C ILE A 46 -15.68 -3.64 -2.20
N LEU A 47 -15.39 -4.93 -2.29
CA LEU A 47 -16.28 -5.90 -2.93
C LEU A 47 -17.56 -6.19 -2.12
N CYS A 48 -17.48 -6.13 -0.78
CA CYS A 48 -18.62 -6.39 0.11
C CYS A 48 -19.47 -5.15 0.42
N THR A 49 -18.93 -3.95 0.31
CA THR A 49 -19.63 -2.68 0.61
C THR A 49 -20.39 -2.15 -0.60
N VAL A 50 -19.93 -2.45 -1.82
CA VAL A 50 -20.55 -1.96 -3.04
C VAL A 50 -21.70 -2.90 -3.45
N PRO A 51 -22.97 -2.45 -3.48
CA PRO A 51 -24.11 -3.29 -3.86
C PRO A 51 -24.06 -3.71 -5.34
N ASN A 52 -23.41 -2.90 -6.18
CA ASN A 52 -23.24 -3.17 -7.61
C ASN A 52 -21.95 -3.95 -7.89
N LYS A 53 -22.11 -5.20 -8.34
CA LYS A 53 -20.99 -6.14 -8.59
C LYS A 53 -19.95 -5.61 -9.60
N LEU A 54 -20.38 -4.85 -10.61
CA LEU A 54 -19.47 -4.26 -11.61
C LEU A 54 -18.61 -3.12 -11.05
N LEU A 55 -19.16 -2.30 -10.14
CA LEU A 55 -18.45 -1.15 -9.59
C LEU A 55 -17.39 -1.57 -8.56
N GLY A 56 -17.66 -2.64 -7.80
CA GLY A 56 -16.66 -3.24 -6.90
C GLY A 56 -15.44 -3.81 -7.67
N VAL A 57 -15.69 -4.50 -8.79
CA VAL A 57 -14.62 -5.02 -9.66
C VAL A 57 -13.84 -3.86 -10.32
N LEU A 58 -14.52 -2.81 -10.76
CA LEU A 58 -13.88 -1.64 -11.35
C LEU A 58 -12.91 -0.96 -10.36
N LEU A 59 -13.32 -0.80 -9.10
CA LEU A 59 -12.49 -0.23 -8.05
C LEU A 59 -11.28 -1.11 -7.70
N MET A 60 -11.45 -2.43 -7.75
CA MET A 60 -10.34 -3.38 -7.56
C MET A 60 -9.28 -3.26 -8.66
N VAL A 61 -9.70 -3.02 -9.91
CA VAL A 61 -8.79 -2.81 -11.04
C VAL A 61 -8.19 -1.40 -11.02
N LEU A 62 -8.91 -0.42 -10.47
CA LEU A 62 -8.44 0.96 -10.39
C LEU A 62 -7.21 1.12 -9.50
N VAL A 63 -7.08 0.32 -8.43
CA VAL A 63 -5.92 0.37 -7.51
C VAL A 63 -4.58 0.09 -8.24
N PRO A 64 -4.38 -1.07 -8.90
CA PRO A 64 -3.17 -1.32 -9.66
C PRO A 64 -3.04 -0.42 -10.90
N ALA A 65 -4.15 -0.05 -11.55
CA ALA A 65 -4.12 0.90 -12.67
C ALA A 65 -3.61 2.29 -12.25
N GLY A 66 -4.04 2.79 -11.10
CA GLY A 66 -3.57 4.04 -10.52
C GLY A 66 -2.06 4.03 -10.28
N LEU A 67 -1.53 2.94 -9.70
CA LEU A 67 -0.10 2.75 -9.49
C LEU A 67 0.71 2.73 -10.80
N LEU A 68 0.17 2.13 -11.86
CA LEU A 68 0.82 2.15 -13.18
C LEU A 68 0.90 3.55 -13.79
N THR A 69 -0.04 4.44 -13.46
CA THR A 69 -0.01 5.84 -13.95
C THR A 69 0.97 6.74 -13.18
N VAL A 70 1.44 6.33 -12.00
CA VAL A 70 2.37 7.11 -11.15
C VAL A 70 3.66 7.53 -11.89
N PRO A 71 4.41 6.64 -12.58
CA PRO A 71 5.62 7.06 -13.30
C PRO A 71 5.33 8.06 -14.42
N LEU A 72 4.16 8.00 -15.05
CA LEU A 72 3.75 8.96 -16.09
C LEU A 72 3.44 10.33 -15.48
N LEU A 73 2.71 10.36 -14.36
CA LEU A 73 2.39 11.58 -13.64
C LEU A 73 3.62 12.23 -13.00
N LYS A 74 4.59 11.43 -12.55
CA LYS A 74 5.86 11.92 -11.96
C LYS A 74 6.89 12.32 -13.02
N ASN A 75 6.70 11.95 -14.29
CA ASN A 75 7.62 12.32 -15.38
C ASN A 75 7.66 13.83 -15.66
N VAL A 76 6.73 14.62 -15.11
CA VAL A 76 6.71 16.08 -15.27
C VAL A 76 7.90 16.77 -14.60
N ASN A 77 8.54 16.12 -13.60
CA ASN A 77 9.55 16.79 -12.82
C ASN A 77 10.66 15.82 -12.35
N LYS A 78 11.91 16.27 -12.49
CA LYS A 78 13.11 15.44 -12.31
C LYS A 78 13.48 15.20 -10.84
N PHE A 79 12.94 15.98 -9.91
CA PHE A 79 13.32 15.89 -8.50
C PHE A 79 12.82 14.58 -7.89
N GLN A 80 13.76 13.78 -7.36
CA GLN A 80 13.42 12.52 -6.67
C GLN A 80 13.07 12.75 -5.20
N ASN A 81 13.57 13.83 -4.59
CA ASN A 81 13.41 14.13 -3.17
C ASN A 81 11.94 14.46 -2.81
N PRO A 82 11.31 13.76 -1.86
CA PRO A 82 9.90 13.98 -1.47
C PRO A 82 9.58 15.42 -1.05
N PHE A 83 10.47 16.10 -0.34
CA PHE A 83 10.25 17.50 0.08
C PHE A 83 10.24 18.51 -1.08
N ARG A 84 10.65 18.09 -2.29
CA ARG A 84 10.54 18.91 -3.51
C ARG A 84 9.26 18.61 -4.31
N HIS A 85 8.40 17.70 -3.82
CA HIS A 85 7.14 17.30 -4.44
C HIS A 85 5.98 17.27 -3.43
N PRO A 86 5.60 18.42 -2.84
CA PRO A 86 4.61 18.45 -1.76
C PRO A 86 3.28 17.82 -2.17
N VAL A 87 2.80 18.05 -3.39
CA VAL A 87 1.51 17.54 -3.89
C VAL A 87 1.46 16.01 -3.96
N MET A 88 2.51 15.38 -4.52
CA MET A 88 2.54 13.92 -4.65
C MET A 88 2.73 13.24 -3.29
N THR A 89 3.52 13.86 -2.42
CA THR A 89 3.72 13.37 -1.05
C THR A 89 2.43 13.46 -0.23
N THR A 90 1.64 14.53 -0.36
CA THR A 90 0.34 14.63 0.32
C THR A 90 -0.66 13.59 -0.17
N ILE A 91 -0.75 13.36 -1.50
CA ILE A 91 -1.64 12.34 -2.07
C ILE A 91 -1.25 10.95 -1.56
N PHE A 92 0.04 10.64 -1.53
CA PHE A 92 0.56 9.38 -1.01
C PHE A 92 0.20 9.15 0.47
N PHE A 93 0.31 10.17 1.32
CA PHE A 93 -0.07 10.05 2.72
C PHE A 93 -1.58 9.85 2.91
N ILE A 94 -2.41 10.53 2.12
CA ILE A 94 -3.87 10.33 2.15
C ILE A 94 -4.21 8.90 1.73
N ASP A 95 -3.58 8.39 0.66
CA ASP A 95 -3.78 7.03 0.17
C ASP A 95 -3.41 5.97 1.23
N ILE A 96 -2.30 6.17 1.95
CA ILE A 96 -1.91 5.32 3.09
C ILE A 96 -2.98 5.31 4.18
N VAL A 97 -3.48 6.49 4.57
CA VAL A 97 -4.52 6.59 5.62
C VAL A 97 -5.80 5.88 5.18
N VAL A 98 -6.22 6.06 3.93
CA VAL A 98 -7.41 5.39 3.37
C VAL A 98 -7.22 3.88 3.29
N ALA A 99 -6.05 3.40 2.86
CA ALA A 99 -5.73 1.98 2.79
C ALA A 99 -5.72 1.31 4.17
N LEU A 100 -5.14 1.98 5.18
CA LEU A 100 -5.14 1.50 6.57
C LEU A 100 -6.55 1.53 7.16
N TRP A 101 -7.32 2.58 6.89
CA TRP A 101 -8.72 2.66 7.32
C TRP A 101 -9.54 1.50 6.75
N LEU A 102 -9.51 1.27 5.44
CA LEU A 102 -10.20 0.15 4.80
C LEU A 102 -9.69 -1.22 5.27
N GLY A 103 -8.39 -1.35 5.59
CA GLY A 103 -7.85 -2.58 6.17
C GLY A 103 -8.41 -2.90 7.56
N ILE A 104 -8.55 -1.89 8.43
CA ILE A 104 -9.13 -2.05 9.77
C ILE A 104 -10.64 -2.30 9.68
N VAL A 105 -11.33 -1.53 8.84
CA VAL A 105 -12.78 -1.63 8.67
C VAL A 105 -13.16 -2.99 8.05
N ALA A 106 -12.29 -3.67 7.30
CA ALA A 106 -12.51 -5.02 6.78
C ALA A 106 -12.65 -6.09 7.88
N THR A 107 -12.16 -5.81 9.09
CA THR A 107 -12.25 -6.72 10.24
C THR A 107 -13.51 -6.47 11.10
N LEU A 108 -14.30 -5.44 10.79
CA LEU A 108 -15.52 -5.06 11.51
C LEU A 108 -16.79 -5.34 10.68
N PHE A 109 -17.93 -5.56 11.35
CA PHE A 109 -19.22 -5.89 10.72
C PHE A 109 -19.80 -4.70 9.90
N ILE A 110 -20.55 -4.99 8.83
CA ILE A 110 -20.98 -4.03 7.78
C ILE A 110 -21.70 -2.79 8.35
N ASP A 111 -22.48 -2.96 9.43
CA ASP A 111 -23.31 -1.92 10.07
C ASP A 111 -22.51 -0.84 10.82
N LYS A 112 -21.22 -1.09 11.10
CA LYS A 112 -20.32 -0.15 11.79
C LYS A 112 -19.22 0.41 10.87
N SER A 113 -19.27 0.09 9.57
CA SER A 113 -18.12 0.24 8.67
C SER A 113 -17.76 1.70 8.35
N LEU A 114 -18.75 2.60 8.26
CA LEU A 114 -18.50 4.00 7.92
C LEU A 114 -17.92 4.82 9.07
N THR A 115 -18.18 4.42 10.32
CA THR A 115 -17.83 5.20 11.51
C THR A 115 -16.75 4.54 12.39
N LEU A 116 -16.19 3.39 12.00
CA LEU A 116 -15.28 2.59 12.84
C LEU A 116 -15.86 2.29 14.25
N GLY A 117 -17.19 2.39 14.41
CA GLY A 117 -17.85 2.33 15.73
C GLY A 117 -17.59 3.52 16.67
N ILE A 118 -16.98 4.62 16.18
CA ILE A 118 -16.63 5.81 16.97
C ILE A 118 -17.79 6.82 17.05
N PHE A 119 -18.66 6.84 16.03
CA PHE A 119 -19.90 7.64 16.03
C PHE A 119 -21.10 6.72 15.79
N GLN A 120 -22.06 6.69 16.73
CA GLN A 120 -23.41 6.18 16.48
C GLN A 120 -24.13 7.18 15.58
N ILE A 121 -24.40 6.78 14.35
CA ILE A 121 -25.48 7.39 13.58
C ILE A 121 -26.64 6.43 13.79
N ASP A 122 -27.45 6.69 14.82
CA ASP A 122 -28.75 6.06 14.97
C ASP A 122 -29.60 6.55 13.78
N SER A 123 -29.70 5.73 12.74
CA SER A 123 -30.65 5.93 11.65
C SER A 123 -32.04 5.60 12.18
N VAL A 124 -32.88 6.63 12.31
CA VAL A 124 -34.35 6.52 12.47
C VAL A 124 -34.97 5.79 11.28
#